data_AF-A0A3P7E3T1-F1
#
_entry.id   AF-A0A3P7E3T1-F1
#
_cell.length_a   1.000
_cell.length_b   1.000
_cell.length_c   1.000
_cell.angle_alpha   90.00
_cell.angle_beta   90.00
_cell.angle_gamma   90.00
#
_symmetry.space_group_name_H-M   'P 1'
#
loop_
_entity.id
_entity.type
_entity.pdbx_description
1 polymer ?
#
loop_
_entity_poly.entity_id
_entity_poly.type
_entity_poly.pdbx_seq_one_letter_code
_entity_poly.pdbx_strand_id
1 'polypeptide(L)'
;MISQAAEFRLRVMLAKLAIVAEHRLEPLRNHPYYRPIDDTRRQLRFVEELERLEYERRENREKEALIRLSKTKGKDKDTLVEKAKQLQRADQEAARNRDANAAAIAALGGGKISKKPWSETSNPFDQPITAGVSLQTHRPRTKRVTMRDLQLVIAQDPISRTSQLRHRLALFNYTTDTVSA
;
A
#
# COMPACT_ATOMS: atom_id res chain seq x y z
N MET A 1 9.91 31.10 -34.47
CA MET A 1 8.60 30.46 -34.14
C MET A 1 8.75 29.17 -33.32
N ILE A 2 9.53 28.18 -33.77
CA ILE A 2 9.68 26.89 -33.03
C ILE A 2 10.21 27.08 -31.61
N SER A 3 11.26 27.89 -31.43
CA SER A 3 11.84 28.16 -30.09
C SER A 3 10.81 28.75 -29.12
N GLN A 4 10.06 29.77 -29.55
CA GLN A 4 8.97 30.36 -28.76
C GLN A 4 7.87 29.35 -28.41
N ALA A 5 7.49 28.47 -29.35
CA ALA A 5 6.52 27.42 -29.09
C ALA A 5 7.02 26.40 -28.06
N ALA A 6 8.29 26.00 -28.15
CA ALA A 6 8.94 25.12 -27.18
C ALA A 6 9.05 25.79 -25.80
N GLU A 7 9.42 27.06 -25.74
CA GLU A 7 9.47 27.84 -24.50
C GLU A 7 8.09 27.94 -23.83
N PHE A 8 7.06 28.33 -24.58
CA PHE A 8 5.68 28.39 -24.09
C PHE A 8 5.25 27.04 -23.54
N ARG A 9 5.57 25.96 -24.25
CA ARG A 9 5.27 24.59 -23.83
C ARG A 9 5.95 24.22 -22.51
N LEU A 10 7.24 24.50 -22.37
CA LEU A 10 7.99 24.24 -21.14
C LEU A 10 7.42 25.06 -19.97
N ARG A 11 7.08 26.33 -20.18
CA ARG A 11 6.42 27.18 -19.16
C ARG A 11 5.11 26.57 -18.66
N VAL A 12 4.25 26.10 -19.57
CA VAL A 12 2.98 25.43 -19.21
C VAL A 12 3.23 24.15 -18.41
N MET A 13 4.20 23.32 -18.82
CA MET A 13 4.54 22.10 -18.09
C MET A 13 5.07 22.40 -16.68
N LEU A 14 5.95 23.39 -16.54
CA LEU A 14 6.48 23.81 -15.24
C LEU A 14 5.38 24.37 -14.31
N ALA A 15 4.43 25.15 -14.85
CA ALA A 15 3.28 25.63 -14.09
C ALA A 15 2.43 24.47 -13.55
N LYS A 16 2.14 23.46 -14.38
CA LYS A 16 1.43 22.25 -13.93
C LYS A 16 2.22 21.48 -12.86
N LEU A 17 3.53 21.34 -13.02
CA LEU A 17 4.38 20.66 -12.03
C LEU A 17 4.42 21.40 -10.70
N ALA A 18 4.44 22.74 -10.73
CA ALA A 18 4.36 23.54 -9.53
C ALA A 18 3.05 23.27 -8.77
N ILE A 19 1.90 23.33 -9.46
CA ILE A 19 0.58 23.04 -8.87
C ILE A 19 0.55 21.64 -8.26
N VAL A 20 1.00 20.61 -8.99
CA VAL A 20 1.02 19.23 -8.49
C VAL A 20 1.91 19.09 -7.24
N ALA A 21 3.09 19.70 -7.26
CA ALA A 21 4.00 19.69 -6.12
C ALA A 21 3.41 20.43 -4.91
N GLU A 22 2.63 21.50 -5.12
CA GLU A 22 1.91 22.21 -4.07
C GLU A 22 0.82 21.35 -3.45
N HIS A 23 -0.09 20.80 -4.26
CA HIS A 23 -1.14 19.90 -3.78
C HIS A 23 -0.59 18.68 -3.03
N ARG A 24 0.57 18.16 -3.44
CA ARG A 24 1.21 17.02 -2.76
C ARG A 24 1.78 17.39 -1.38
N LEU A 25 2.32 18.61 -1.25
CA LEU A 25 2.92 19.08 0.00
C LEU A 25 1.90 19.67 0.97
N GLU A 26 0.76 20.13 0.45
CA GLU A 26 -0.29 20.74 1.24
C GLU A 26 -1.11 19.70 2.02
N PRO A 27 -1.36 19.93 3.32
CA PRO A 27 -2.20 19.06 4.14
C PRO A 27 -3.70 19.23 3.80
N LEU A 28 -4.12 18.82 2.59
CA LEU A 28 -5.46 19.06 2.02
C LEU A 28 -6.62 18.64 2.94
N ARG A 29 -6.44 17.61 3.77
CA ARG A 29 -7.45 17.15 4.74
C ARG A 29 -7.74 18.14 5.88
N ASN A 30 -6.81 19.06 6.17
CA ASN A 30 -6.96 20.13 7.17
C ASN A 30 -7.33 21.48 6.53
N HIS A 31 -7.54 21.53 5.22
CA HIS A 31 -7.86 22.77 4.53
C HIS A 31 -9.29 23.21 4.90
N PRO A 32 -9.52 24.46 5.36
CA PRO A 32 -10.80 24.89 5.94
C PRO A 32 -11.98 24.82 4.98
N TYR A 33 -11.72 24.84 3.66
CA TYR A 33 -12.74 24.75 2.62
C TYR A 33 -12.94 23.33 2.05
N TYR A 34 -12.17 22.33 2.52
CA TYR A 34 -12.31 20.95 2.06
C TYR A 34 -13.00 20.10 3.11
N ARG A 35 -13.92 19.25 2.65
CA ARG A 35 -14.58 18.24 3.46
C ARG A 35 -14.20 16.85 2.96
N PRO A 36 -13.98 15.86 3.84
CA PRO A 36 -13.91 14.47 3.43
C PRO A 36 -15.21 14.07 2.71
N ILE A 37 -15.09 13.46 1.53
CA ILE A 37 -16.23 12.92 0.77
C ILE A 37 -16.29 11.40 0.94
N ASP A 38 -15.13 10.74 1.01
CA ASP A 38 -15.03 9.28 1.12
C ASP A 38 -13.72 8.84 1.79
N ASP A 39 -13.65 7.58 2.23
CA ASP A 39 -12.45 6.92 2.80
C ASP A 39 -11.98 5.75 1.92
N THR A 40 -11.51 6.10 0.72
CA THR A 40 -11.04 5.14 -0.30
C THR A 40 -9.95 4.20 0.19
N ARG A 41 -9.12 4.64 1.15
CA ARG A 41 -8.07 3.81 1.76
C ARG A 41 -8.67 2.70 2.62
N ARG A 42 -9.68 3.02 3.42
CA ARG A 42 -10.40 2.00 4.21
C ARG A 42 -11.20 1.06 3.33
N GLN A 43 -11.82 1.58 2.26
CA GLN A 43 -12.50 0.74 1.28
C GLN A 43 -11.55 -0.23 0.59
N LEU A 44 -10.35 0.21 0.17
CA LEU A 44 -9.35 -0.67 -0.43
C LEU A 44 -8.90 -1.77 0.55
N ARG A 45 -8.59 -1.40 1.80
CA ARG A 45 -8.27 -2.38 2.86
C ARG A 45 -9.38 -3.38 3.12
N PHE A 46 -10.64 -2.94 3.01
CA PHE A 46 -11.79 -3.84 3.15
C PHE A 46 -11.85 -4.85 2.00
N VAL A 47 -11.57 -4.43 0.76
CA VAL A 47 -11.49 -5.34 -0.40
C VAL A 47 -10.32 -6.32 -0.25
N GLU A 48 -9.15 -5.86 0.19
CA GLU A 48 -7.99 -6.71 0.50
C GLU A 48 -8.31 -7.76 1.57
N GLU A 49 -9.02 -7.36 2.64
CA GLU A 49 -9.46 -8.28 3.71
C GLU A 49 -10.49 -9.31 3.21
N LEU A 50 -11.41 -8.91 2.32
CA LEU A 50 -12.34 -9.84 1.69
C LEU A 50 -11.62 -10.88 0.82
N GLU A 51 -10.61 -10.47 0.05
CA GLU A 51 -9.76 -11.39 -0.72
C GLU A 51 -9.02 -12.37 0.17
N ARG A 52 -8.43 -11.88 1.27
CA ARG A 52 -7.78 -12.71 2.27
C ARG A 52 -8.74 -13.74 2.87
N LEU A 53 -9.94 -13.30 3.27
CA LEU A 53 -10.95 -14.18 3.87
C LEU A 53 -11.43 -15.25 2.87
N GLU A 54 -11.57 -14.92 1.60
CA GLU A 54 -11.94 -15.90 0.57
C GLU A 54 -10.81 -16.91 0.31
N TYR A 55 -9.55 -16.46 0.34
CA TYR A 55 -8.39 -17.35 0.27
C TYR A 55 -8.38 -18.33 1.45
N GLU A 56 -8.49 -17.83 2.70
CA GLU A 56 -8.55 -18.67 3.90
C GLU A 56 -9.73 -19.65 3.85
N ARG A 57 -10.90 -19.22 3.35
CA ARG A 57 -12.07 -20.08 3.18
C ARG A 57 -11.83 -21.19 2.15
N ARG A 58 -11.14 -20.89 1.04
CA ARG A 58 -10.75 -21.89 0.03
C ARG A 58 -9.77 -22.90 0.61
N GLU A 59 -8.72 -22.43 1.29
CA GLU A 59 -7.73 -23.28 1.95
C GLU A 59 -8.41 -24.21 2.97
N ASN A 60 -9.31 -23.68 3.80
CA ASN A 60 -10.04 -24.48 4.79
C ASN A 60 -10.94 -25.54 4.13
N ARG A 61 -11.62 -25.24 3.02
CA ARG A 61 -12.40 -26.24 2.26
C ARG A 61 -11.50 -27.36 1.71
N GLU A 62 -10.31 -27.02 1.21
CA GLU A 62 -9.34 -28.01 0.71
C GLU A 62 -8.79 -28.89 1.85
N LYS A 63 -8.46 -28.28 2.99
CA LYS A 63 -8.06 -28.97 4.23
C LYS A 63 -9.15 -29.93 4.72
N GLU A 64 -10.39 -29.46 4.79
CA GLU A 64 -11.54 -30.29 5.20
C GLU A 64 -11.81 -31.43 4.21
N ALA A 65 -11.69 -31.18 2.90
CA ALA A 65 -11.81 -32.21 1.88
C ALA A 65 -10.74 -33.29 2.04
N LEU A 66 -9.49 -32.91 2.33
CA LEU A 66 -8.40 -33.87 2.59
C LEU A 66 -8.66 -34.73 3.84
N ILE A 67 -9.12 -34.11 4.93
CA ILE A 67 -9.51 -34.82 6.17
C ILE A 67 -10.72 -35.74 5.93
N ARG A 68 -11.68 -35.31 5.09
CA ARG A 68 -12.84 -36.14 4.75
C ARG A 68 -12.44 -37.33 3.90
N LEU A 69 -11.56 -37.14 2.92
CA LEU A 69 -11.02 -38.21 2.08
C LEU A 69 -10.22 -39.22 2.89
N SER A 70 -9.43 -38.79 3.88
CA SER A 70 -8.68 -39.70 4.76
C SER A 70 -9.58 -40.59 5.66
N LYS A 71 -10.84 -40.22 5.85
CA LYS A 71 -11.84 -41.03 6.56
C LYS A 71 -12.51 -42.08 5.66
N THR A 72 -12.36 -41.98 4.33
CA THR A 72 -12.91 -42.97 3.41
C THR A 72 -12.02 -44.21 3.31
N LYS A 73 -12.61 -45.38 3.07
CA LYS A 73 -11.88 -46.65 2.95
C LYS A 73 -11.44 -46.80 1.48
N GLY A 74 -10.16 -46.57 1.19
CA GLY A 74 -9.59 -46.68 -0.16
C GLY A 74 -8.14 -47.18 -0.12
N LYS A 75 -7.60 -47.56 -1.29
CA LYS A 75 -6.24 -48.10 -1.44
C LYS A 75 -5.15 -47.09 -1.01
N ASP A 76 -5.47 -45.79 -1.06
CA ASP A 76 -4.58 -44.69 -0.68
C ASP A 76 -4.82 -44.15 0.74
N LYS A 77 -5.57 -44.90 1.57
CA LYS A 77 -5.97 -44.43 2.91
C LYS A 77 -4.77 -44.06 3.79
N ASP A 78 -3.70 -44.86 3.78
CA ASP A 78 -2.58 -44.64 4.68
C ASP A 78 -1.85 -43.33 4.37
N THR A 79 -1.67 -43.00 3.08
CA THR A 79 -1.06 -41.73 2.66
C THR A 79 -1.94 -40.52 2.99
N LEU A 80 -3.27 -40.66 2.84
CA LEU A 80 -4.22 -39.60 3.18
C LEU A 80 -4.32 -39.38 4.70
N VAL A 81 -4.27 -40.44 5.50
CA VAL A 81 -4.26 -40.36 6.97
C VAL A 81 -2.97 -39.70 7.47
N GLU A 82 -1.82 -40.02 6.88
CA GLU A 82 -0.55 -39.36 7.20
C GLU A 82 -0.59 -37.87 6.87
N LYS A 83 -1.08 -37.50 5.68
CA LYS A 83 -1.27 -36.09 5.30
C LYS A 83 -2.24 -35.36 6.24
N ALA A 84 -3.35 -35.98 6.62
CA ALA A 84 -4.31 -35.38 7.56
C ALA A 84 -3.71 -35.17 8.96
N LYS A 85 -2.91 -36.12 9.47
CA LYS A 85 -2.18 -35.96 10.74
C LYS A 85 -1.13 -34.85 10.66
N GLN A 86 -0.40 -34.77 9.55
CA GLN A 86 0.57 -33.70 9.33
C GLN A 86 -0.10 -32.34 9.30
N LEU A 87 -1.23 -32.22 8.61
CA LEU A 87 -2.02 -31.00 8.53
C LEU A 87 -2.51 -30.56 9.92
N GLN A 88 -3.02 -31.49 10.73
CA GLN A 88 -3.47 -31.19 12.09
C GLN A 88 -2.33 -30.72 13.01
N ARG A 89 -1.14 -31.32 12.90
CA ARG A 89 0.04 -30.89 13.66
C ARG A 89 0.50 -29.50 13.24
N ALA A 90 0.55 -29.24 11.94
CA ALA A 90 0.90 -27.93 11.39
C ALA A 90 -0.07 -26.84 11.86
N ASP A 91 -1.38 -27.11 11.87
CA ASP A 91 -2.38 -26.15 12.34
C ASP A 91 -2.23 -25.85 13.85
N GLN A 92 -1.95 -26.87 14.68
CA GLN A 92 -1.69 -26.67 16.12
C GLN A 92 -0.42 -25.87 16.38
N GLU A 93 0.64 -26.11 15.63
CA GLU A 93 1.90 -25.37 15.73
C GLU A 93 1.74 -23.93 15.26
N ALA A 94 1.01 -23.69 14.17
CA ALA A 94 0.70 -22.35 13.68
C ALA A 94 -0.11 -21.55 14.71
N ALA A 95 -1.10 -22.16 15.37
CA ALA A 95 -1.85 -21.51 16.45
C ALA A 95 -0.94 -21.12 17.62
N ARG A 96 -0.07 -22.02 18.08
CA ARG A 96 0.92 -21.71 19.12
C ARG A 96 1.87 -20.57 18.71
N ASN A 97 2.33 -20.55 17.47
CA ASN A 97 3.20 -19.49 16.96
C ASN A 97 2.48 -18.14 16.87
N ARG A 98 1.20 -18.12 16.47
CA ARG A 98 0.39 -16.89 16.48
C ARG A 98 0.23 -16.33 17.90
N ASP A 99 -0.08 -17.18 18.87
CA ASP A 99 -0.20 -16.78 20.28
C ASP A 99 1.14 -16.29 20.86
N ALA A 100 2.24 -16.98 20.56
CA ALA A 100 3.58 -16.58 20.96
C ALA A 100 4.00 -15.23 20.36
N ASN A 101 3.71 -15.00 19.07
CA ASN A 101 4.01 -13.73 18.41
C ASN A 101 3.15 -12.58 18.97
N ALA A 102 1.86 -12.82 19.23
CA ALA A 102 0.99 -11.83 19.87
C ALA A 102 1.51 -11.43 21.28
N ALA A 103 1.96 -12.40 22.07
CA ALA A 103 2.58 -12.16 23.38
C ALA A 103 3.92 -11.40 23.24
N ALA A 104 4.76 -11.74 22.27
CA ALA A 104 6.02 -11.06 22.00
C ALA A 104 5.80 -9.58 21.59
N ILE A 105 4.82 -9.32 20.71
CA ILE A 105 4.42 -7.96 20.32
C ILE A 105 3.89 -7.18 21.52
N ALA A 106 3.05 -7.79 22.37
CA ALA A 106 2.56 -7.16 23.59
C ALA A 106 3.68 -6.81 24.56
N ALA A 107 4.71 -7.65 24.69
CA ALA A 107 5.88 -7.40 25.52
C ALA A 107 6.80 -6.30 24.95
N LEU A 108 7.00 -6.27 23.63
CA LEU A 108 7.82 -5.26 22.96
C LEU A 108 7.12 -3.88 22.86
N GLY A 109 5.78 -3.84 22.89
CA GLY A 109 4.96 -2.64 22.75
C GLY A 109 5.12 -1.58 23.85
N GLY A 110 5.96 -1.83 24.86
CA GLY A 110 6.23 -0.94 26.00
C GLY A 110 7.35 0.10 25.83
N GLY A 111 7.77 0.44 24.61
CA GLY A 111 8.89 1.35 24.39
C GLY A 111 8.79 2.15 23.10
N LYS A 112 9.02 3.45 23.19
CA LYS A 112 8.88 4.50 22.16
C LYS A 112 9.84 4.34 20.97
N ILE A 113 9.73 3.27 20.20
CA ILE A 113 10.47 3.10 18.95
C ILE A 113 9.45 3.06 17.81
N SER A 114 9.15 4.27 17.31
CA SER A 114 8.38 4.51 16.09
C SER A 114 9.15 3.97 14.86
N LYS A 115 9.26 2.66 14.73
CA LYS A 115 9.59 1.99 13.47
C LYS A 115 8.27 1.72 12.77
N LYS A 116 7.77 2.70 12.00
CA LYS A 116 6.64 2.52 11.07
C LYS A 116 7.04 1.47 10.02
N PRO A 117 6.44 0.26 10.00
CA PRO A 117 6.35 -0.50 8.77
C PRO A 117 5.29 0.19 7.92
N TRP A 118 5.63 0.48 6.68
CA TRP A 118 4.74 1.08 5.69
C TRP A 118 3.67 0.06 5.25
N SER A 119 2.86 -0.48 6.16
CA SER A 119 1.74 -1.36 5.76
C SER A 119 0.61 -1.49 6.79
N GLU A 120 0.82 -1.14 8.07
CA GLU A 120 -0.19 -1.36 9.10
C GLU A 120 -0.67 -0.03 9.72
N THR A 121 -1.94 0.30 9.46
CA THR A 121 -2.82 1.00 10.41
C THR A 121 -2.30 2.33 10.98
N SER A 122 -2.14 3.34 10.13
CA SER A 122 -2.42 4.74 10.49
C SER A 122 -2.29 5.62 9.26
N ASN A 123 -3.36 6.35 8.89
CA ASN A 123 -3.13 7.54 8.08
C ASN A 123 -2.13 8.42 8.86
N PRO A 124 -1.00 8.83 8.28
CA PRO A 124 -0.09 9.80 8.91
C PRO A 124 -0.73 11.18 9.13
N PHE A 125 -2.04 11.29 8.94
CA PHE A 125 -2.87 12.48 9.01
C PHE A 125 -4.00 12.35 10.05
N ASP A 126 -4.30 11.14 10.55
CA ASP A 126 -5.33 10.93 11.60
C ASP A 126 -4.71 10.94 13.01
N GLN A 127 -3.51 11.50 13.17
CA GLN A 127 -2.99 11.76 14.51
C GLN A 127 -3.75 12.95 15.12
N PRO A 128 -4.32 12.82 16.32
CA PRO A 128 -4.82 13.97 17.06
C PRO A 128 -3.62 14.89 17.30
N ILE A 129 -3.62 16.06 16.66
CA ILE A 129 -2.66 17.11 16.93
C ILE A 129 -3.00 17.62 18.32
N THR A 130 -2.36 17.05 19.34
CA THR A 130 -2.23 17.69 20.65
C THR A 130 -1.74 19.10 20.40
N ALA A 131 -2.50 20.08 20.90
CA ALA A 131 -2.28 21.51 20.74
C ALA A 131 -0.80 21.88 21.04
N GLY A 132 -0.03 21.97 19.97
CA GLY A 132 1.35 22.43 19.96
C GLY A 132 1.49 23.31 18.73
N VAL A 133 1.32 24.62 18.95
CA VAL A 133 1.53 25.69 17.97
C VAL A 133 3.00 25.63 17.53
N SER A 134 3.30 24.78 16.56
CA SER A 134 4.54 24.88 15.80
C SER A 134 4.29 25.90 14.70
N LEU A 135 4.64 27.15 15.00
CA LEU A 135 4.88 28.20 14.00
C LEU A 135 5.95 27.67 13.04
N GLN A 136 5.53 26.94 12.00
CA GLN A 136 6.41 26.53 10.93
C GLN A 136 6.90 27.81 10.27
N THR A 137 8.15 28.14 10.54
CA THR A 137 8.88 29.26 9.96
C THR A 137 8.65 29.26 8.45
N HIS A 138 8.05 30.33 7.92
CA HIS A 138 7.76 30.58 6.51
C HIS A 138 9.03 30.74 5.64
N ARG A 139 10.15 30.07 5.98
CA ARG A 139 11.33 30.06 5.11
C ARG A 139 10.90 29.55 3.74
N PRO A 140 11.25 30.24 2.64
CA PRO A 140 10.97 29.79 1.29
C PRO A 140 11.74 28.49 1.05
N ARG A 141 11.13 27.36 1.38
CA ARG A 141 11.66 26.05 1.05
C ARG A 141 11.41 25.87 -0.44
N THR A 142 12.48 25.70 -1.21
CA THR A 142 12.38 25.27 -2.61
C THR A 142 11.50 24.03 -2.68
N LYS A 143 10.30 24.15 -3.27
CA LYS A 143 9.38 23.03 -3.46
C LYS A 143 10.02 22.10 -4.49
N ARG A 144 10.38 20.89 -4.07
CA ARG A 144 11.01 19.89 -4.94
C ARG A 144 9.93 19.12 -5.68
N VAL A 145 10.00 19.15 -7.01
CA VAL A 145 9.20 18.30 -7.90
C VAL A 145 9.79 16.88 -7.88
N THR A 146 8.93 15.88 -7.73
CA THR A 146 9.30 14.46 -7.73
C THR A 146 9.06 13.82 -9.09
N MET A 147 9.61 12.62 -9.31
CA MET A 147 9.32 11.83 -10.51
C MET A 147 7.84 11.48 -10.65
N ARG A 148 7.12 11.29 -9.53
CA ARG A 148 5.66 11.08 -9.51
C ARG A 148 4.91 12.31 -10.01
N ASP A 149 5.34 13.51 -9.61
CA ASP A 149 4.75 14.77 -10.08
C ASP A 149 4.92 14.89 -11.61
N LEU A 150 6.11 14.54 -12.13
CA LEU A 150 6.38 14.51 -13.58
C LEU A 150 5.54 13.47 -14.33
N GLN A 151 5.42 12.26 -13.79
CA GLN A 151 4.57 11.22 -14.36
C GLN A 151 3.12 11.66 -14.47
N LEU A 152 2.57 12.30 -13.43
CA LEU A 152 1.19 12.79 -13.43
C LEU A 152 0.97 13.83 -14.53
N VAL A 153 1.85 14.84 -14.61
CA VAL A 153 1.74 15.92 -15.62
C VAL A 153 1.89 15.38 -17.04
N ILE A 154 2.84 14.45 -17.27
CA ILE A 154 3.04 13.83 -18.58
C ILE A 154 1.88 12.90 -18.94
N ALA A 155 1.27 12.19 -17.98
CA ALA A 155 0.15 11.30 -18.25
C ALA A 155 -1.12 12.04 -18.73
N GLN A 156 -1.34 13.26 -18.25
CA GLN A 156 -2.47 14.11 -18.64
C GLN A 156 -2.24 14.89 -19.94
N ASP A 157 -1.03 14.85 -20.47
CA ASP A 157 -0.63 15.71 -21.56
C ASP A 157 -0.89 15.06 -22.94
N PRO A 158 -1.71 15.67 -23.81
CA PRO A 158 -2.14 15.02 -25.05
C PRO A 158 -1.02 14.81 -26.08
N ILE A 159 0.00 15.67 -26.09
CA ILE A 159 1.08 15.64 -27.08
C ILE A 159 2.16 14.62 -26.67
N SER A 160 2.35 14.42 -25.37
CA SER A 160 3.34 13.46 -24.85
C SER A 160 2.85 12.00 -24.91
N ARG A 161 1.62 11.74 -25.39
CA ARG A 161 0.99 10.42 -25.38
C ARG A 161 1.84 9.33 -26.02
N THR A 162 2.55 9.66 -27.11
CA THR A 162 3.44 8.77 -27.87
C THR A 162 4.92 9.08 -27.66
N SER A 163 5.25 9.97 -26.71
CA SER A 163 6.63 10.38 -26.47
C SER A 163 7.44 9.26 -25.80
N GLN A 164 8.71 9.13 -26.20
CA GLN A 164 9.66 8.24 -25.52
C GLN A 164 9.80 8.59 -24.03
N LEU A 165 9.63 9.86 -23.66
CA LEU A 165 9.65 10.31 -22.28
C LEU A 165 8.56 9.64 -21.44
N ARG A 166 7.31 9.61 -21.94
CA ARG A 166 6.20 8.95 -21.24
C ARG A 166 6.47 7.46 -21.03
N HIS A 167 6.99 6.78 -22.05
CA HIS A 167 7.38 5.38 -21.96
C HIS A 167 8.49 5.16 -20.90
N ARG A 168 9.56 5.96 -20.93
CA ARG A 168 10.64 5.90 -19.94
C ARG A 168 10.16 6.17 -18.53
N LEU A 169 9.27 7.14 -18.35
CA LEU A 169 8.69 7.47 -17.05
C LEU A 169 7.79 6.36 -16.50
N ALA A 170 7.03 5.67 -17.36
CA ALA A 170 6.24 4.51 -16.96
C ALA A 170 7.14 3.37 -16.46
N LEU A 171 8.26 3.13 -17.15
CA LEU A 171 9.22 2.09 -16.76
C LEU A 171 9.89 2.34 -15.40
N PHE A 172 10.11 3.61 -15.05
CA PHE A 172 10.78 3.98 -13.79
C PHE A 172 10.01 3.56 -12.53
N ASN A 173 8.70 3.28 -12.64
CA ASN A 173 7.88 2.84 -11.50
C ASN A 173 7.80 1.32 -11.33
N TYR A 174 8.26 0.52 -12.29
CA TYR A 174 8.17 -0.95 -12.16
C TYR A 174 9.35 -1.57 -11.40
N THR A 175 10.35 -0.79 -10.97
CA THR A 175 11.57 -1.35 -10.35
C THR A 175 11.58 -1.36 -8.82
N THR A 176 10.45 -1.13 -8.13
CA THR A 176 10.42 -1.19 -6.64
C THR A 176 9.36 -2.11 -6.02
N ASP A 177 8.47 -2.73 -6.79
CA ASP A 177 7.38 -3.56 -6.23
C ASP A 177 7.52 -5.08 -6.56
N THR A 178 8.72 -5.53 -6.99
CA THR A 178 8.99 -6.95 -7.25
C THR A 178 10.23 -7.46 -6.50
N VAL A 179 10.26 -7.33 -5.17
CA VAL A 179 11.16 -8.11 -4.30
C VAL A 179 10.42 -8.35 -2.98
N SER A 180 10.27 -9.62 -2.58
CA SER A 180 9.80 -10.11 -1.27
C SER A 180 8.31 -10.50 -1.15
N ALA A 181 7.96 -11.64 -1.74
CA ALA A 181 7.27 -12.74 -1.07
C ALA A 181 7.68 -14.05 -1.76
#